data_AF-A0A099WK85-F1
#
_entry.id   AF-A0A099WK85-F1
#
_cell.length_a   1.000
_cell.length_b   1.000
_cell.length_c   1.000
_cell.angle_alpha   90.00
_cell.angle_beta   90.00
_cell.angle_gamma   90.00
#
_symmetry.space_group_name_H-M   'P 1'
#
loop_
_entity.id
_entity.type
_entity.pdbx_description
1 polymer ?
#
loop_
_entity_poly.entity_id
_entity_poly.type
_entity_poly.pdbx_seq_one_letter_code
_entity_poly.pdbx_strand_id
1 'polypeptide(L)'
;MNQKIVNMIEAYQEDKDFFGAIKNEDINKVEKELAIKIPEQYRDFILKYGSGGICGVDIEGVEGELGSSMLQATKRYRELGLANEYIVVYDLGEYVLCMDTSDTEEDSKVYSWERTSKKPELRYDSFDDFLEDYFQEAIDNY
;
A
#
# COMPACT_ATOMS: atom_id res chain seq x y z
N MET A 1 -3.74 -4.49 -11.67
CA MET A 1 -2.89 -5.49 -11.02
C MET A 1 -2.36 -6.53 -12.01
N ASN A 2 -1.06 -6.75 -12.00
CA ASN A 2 -0.33 -7.71 -12.83
C ASN A 2 -0.69 -9.18 -12.51
N GLN A 3 -0.88 -10.01 -13.54
CA GLN A 3 -1.18 -11.44 -13.40
C GLN A 3 -0.09 -12.21 -12.64
N LYS A 4 1.17 -11.79 -12.73
CA LYS A 4 2.28 -12.41 -12.00
C LYS A 4 2.09 -12.29 -10.49
N ILE A 5 1.70 -11.12 -10.00
CA ILE A 5 1.41 -10.86 -8.58
C ILE A 5 0.25 -11.75 -8.12
N VAL A 6 -0.81 -11.86 -8.91
CA VAL A 6 -1.94 -12.76 -8.61
C VAL A 6 -1.47 -14.21 -8.46
N ASN A 7 -0.62 -14.69 -9.37
CA ASN A 7 -0.08 -16.05 -9.30
C ASN A 7 0.82 -16.27 -8.08
N MET A 8 1.62 -15.26 -7.68
CA MET A 8 2.43 -15.31 -6.46
C MET A 8 1.54 -15.44 -5.22
N ILE A 9 0.52 -14.58 -5.11
CA ILE A 9 -0.44 -14.64 -4.00
C ILE A 9 -1.14 -16.01 -3.96
N GLU A 10 -1.63 -16.51 -5.09
CA GLU A 10 -2.32 -17.80 -5.14
C GLU A 10 -1.44 -18.99 -4.74
N ALA A 11 -0.13 -18.91 -5.00
CA ALA A 11 0.80 -19.98 -4.69
C ALA A 11 1.30 -19.98 -3.23
N TYR A 12 1.37 -18.81 -2.60
CA TYR A 12 2.04 -18.63 -1.30
C TYR A 12 1.15 -18.10 -0.16
N GLN A 13 -0.06 -17.63 -0.44
CA GLN A 13 -0.96 -17.18 0.62
C GLN A 13 -1.37 -18.33 1.55
N GLU A 14 -1.42 -18.03 2.83
CA GLU A 14 -1.97 -18.87 3.88
C GLU A 14 -3.32 -18.31 4.39
N ASP A 15 -4.01 -19.10 5.22
CA ASP A 15 -5.27 -18.68 5.82
C ASP A 15 -5.07 -17.41 6.66
N LYS A 16 -5.79 -16.34 6.29
CA LYS A 16 -5.79 -15.01 6.95
C LYS A 16 -4.59 -14.12 6.62
N ASP A 17 -3.81 -14.45 5.60
CA ASP A 17 -2.76 -13.56 5.07
C ASP A 17 -3.31 -12.25 4.51
N PHE A 18 -4.55 -12.29 4.01
CA PHE A 18 -5.27 -11.12 3.53
C PHE A 18 -6.58 -10.93 4.28
N PHE A 19 -6.99 -9.66 4.41
CA PHE A 19 -8.30 -9.32 4.95
C PHE A 19 -9.45 -9.82 4.05
N GLY A 20 -9.27 -9.70 2.73
CA GLY A 20 -10.22 -10.09 1.70
C GLY A 20 -10.95 -8.92 1.05
N ALA A 21 -11.96 -9.24 0.24
CA ALA A 21 -12.60 -8.27 -0.65
C ALA A 21 -13.28 -7.10 0.09
N ILE A 22 -13.08 -5.89 -0.44
CA ILE A 22 -13.57 -4.62 0.13
C ILE A 22 -14.61 -3.97 -0.77
N LYS A 23 -15.57 -3.28 -0.15
CA LYS A 23 -16.56 -2.47 -0.86
C LYS A 23 -15.98 -1.11 -1.23
N ASN A 24 -16.34 -0.62 -2.42
CA ASN A 24 -16.02 0.75 -2.85
C ASN A 24 -16.43 1.82 -1.82
N GLU A 25 -17.53 1.60 -1.10
CA GLU A 25 -18.02 2.52 -0.06
C GLU A 25 -16.99 2.73 1.07
N ASP A 26 -16.26 1.70 1.47
CA ASP A 26 -15.26 1.80 2.53
C ASP A 26 -14.01 2.53 2.03
N ILE A 27 -13.60 2.26 0.80
CA ILE A 27 -12.52 3.03 0.14
C ILE A 27 -12.91 4.51 0.04
N ASN A 28 -14.14 4.82 -0.37
CA ASN A 28 -14.61 6.19 -0.51
C ASN A 28 -14.63 6.95 0.83
N LYS A 29 -14.88 6.26 1.96
CA LYS A 29 -14.78 6.87 3.29
C LYS A 29 -13.34 7.29 3.58
N VAL A 30 -12.37 6.43 3.30
CA VAL A 30 -10.94 6.70 3.51
C VAL A 30 -10.45 7.84 2.61
N GLU A 31 -10.79 7.82 1.31
CA GLU A 31 -10.49 8.92 0.38
C GLU A 31 -11.03 10.27 0.88
N LYS A 32 -12.29 10.27 1.34
CA LYS A 32 -12.92 11.47 1.88
C LYS A 32 -12.23 11.97 3.15
N GLU A 33 -11.80 11.05 4.01
CA GLU A 33 -11.17 11.38 5.28
C GLU A 33 -9.77 11.98 5.10
N LEU A 34 -8.99 11.46 4.15
CA LEU A 34 -7.67 11.99 3.82
C LEU A 34 -7.70 13.14 2.82
N ALA A 35 -8.85 13.38 2.18
CA ALA A 35 -9.04 14.31 1.07
C ALA A 35 -8.11 14.03 -0.13
N ILE A 36 -7.98 12.75 -0.48
CA ILE A 36 -7.12 12.24 -1.59
C ILE A 36 -7.91 11.35 -2.54
N LYS A 37 -7.28 10.94 -3.63
CA LYS A 37 -7.74 9.85 -4.50
C LYS A 37 -6.74 8.70 -4.44
N ILE A 38 -7.23 7.48 -4.18
CA ILE A 38 -6.35 6.31 -4.15
C ILE A 38 -5.99 5.94 -5.59
N PRO A 39 -4.69 5.79 -5.93
CA PRO A 39 -4.23 5.39 -7.26
C PRO A 39 -4.83 4.07 -7.73
N GLU A 40 -5.08 3.93 -9.03
CA GLU A 40 -5.87 2.82 -9.58
C GLU A 40 -5.28 1.43 -9.26
N GLN A 41 -3.96 1.24 -9.42
CA GLN A 41 -3.32 -0.06 -9.14
C GLN A 41 -3.46 -0.48 -7.68
N TYR A 42 -3.26 0.46 -6.75
CA TYR A 42 -3.41 0.19 -5.33
C TYR A 42 -4.89 0.02 -4.94
N ARG A 43 -5.80 0.74 -5.60
CA ARG A 43 -7.24 0.56 -5.44
C ARG A 43 -7.68 -0.85 -5.83
N ASP A 44 -7.18 -1.38 -6.94
CA ASP A 44 -7.47 -2.75 -7.38
C ASP A 44 -7.02 -3.78 -6.34
N PHE A 45 -5.85 -3.57 -5.74
CA PHE A 45 -5.35 -4.40 -4.65
C PHE A 45 -6.27 -4.37 -3.44
N ILE A 46 -6.63 -3.18 -2.96
CA ILE A 46 -7.53 -3.04 -1.80
C ILE A 46 -8.90 -3.67 -2.09
N LEU A 47 -9.47 -3.46 -3.28
CA LEU A 47 -10.77 -4.03 -3.62
C LEU A 47 -10.78 -5.56 -3.55
N LYS A 48 -9.68 -6.20 -3.94
CA LYS A 48 -9.57 -7.65 -4.00
C LYS A 48 -9.13 -8.27 -2.66
N TYR A 49 -8.18 -7.64 -1.98
CA TYR A 49 -7.49 -8.23 -0.83
C TYR A 49 -7.62 -7.42 0.47
N GLY A 50 -8.05 -6.17 0.40
CA GLY A 50 -8.19 -5.27 1.54
C GLY A 50 -6.84 -4.75 2.02
N SER A 51 -6.11 -5.60 2.73
CA SER A 51 -4.75 -5.45 3.22
C SER A 51 -4.16 -6.84 3.42
N GLY A 52 -2.85 -6.92 3.68
CA GLY A 52 -2.15 -8.18 3.87
C GLY A 52 -1.03 -8.39 2.86
N GLY A 53 -0.48 -9.59 2.85
CA GLY A 53 0.58 -9.97 1.92
C GLY A 53 1.00 -11.42 2.13
N ILE A 54 2.12 -11.81 1.54
CA ILE A 54 2.63 -13.18 1.58
C ILE A 54 4.05 -13.21 2.14
N CYS A 55 4.45 -14.36 2.68
CA CYS A 55 5.82 -14.61 3.13
C CYS A 55 6.36 -13.54 4.12
N GLY A 56 5.49 -12.98 4.96
CA GLY A 56 5.85 -11.97 5.96
C GLY A 56 5.85 -10.52 5.45
N VAL A 57 5.59 -10.28 4.16
CA VAL A 57 5.24 -8.94 3.66
C VAL A 57 3.79 -8.66 4.03
N ASP A 58 3.52 -7.46 4.54
CA ASP A 58 2.18 -7.04 4.97
C ASP A 58 1.86 -5.64 4.44
N ILE A 59 1.05 -5.59 3.39
CA ILE A 59 0.70 -4.34 2.70
C ILE A 59 -0.47 -3.68 3.42
N GLU A 60 -0.27 -2.42 3.80
CA GLU A 60 -1.28 -1.58 4.43
C GLU A 60 -2.48 -1.41 3.49
N GLY A 61 -3.68 -1.28 4.03
CA GLY A 61 -4.88 -1.19 3.21
C GLY A 61 -6.14 -0.78 3.97
N VAL A 62 -7.28 -1.34 3.56
CA VAL A 62 -8.60 -1.06 4.13
C VAL A 62 -9.23 -2.36 4.60
N GLU A 63 -9.65 -2.42 5.86
CA GLU A 63 -10.24 -3.60 6.52
C GLU A 63 -11.75 -3.41 6.78
N GLY A 64 -12.41 -2.63 5.91
CA GLY A 64 -13.85 -2.37 5.96
C GLY A 64 -14.30 -1.73 7.27
N GLU A 65 -15.22 -2.37 8.00
CA GLU A 65 -15.73 -1.86 9.28
C GLU A 65 -14.70 -1.92 10.41
N LEU A 66 -13.63 -2.70 10.29
CA LEU A 66 -12.56 -2.76 11.29
C LEU A 66 -11.62 -1.55 11.22
N GLY A 67 -11.61 -0.85 10.08
CA GLY A 67 -10.84 0.37 9.88
C GLY A 67 -10.02 0.35 8.60
N SER A 68 -8.90 1.08 8.64
CA SER A 68 -7.90 1.10 7.56
C SER A 68 -6.52 1.27 8.19
N SER A 69 -5.71 0.23 8.06
CA SER A 69 -4.29 0.20 8.43
C SER A 69 -3.51 1.29 7.67
N MET A 70 -3.78 1.44 6.35
CA MET A 70 -3.24 2.53 5.54
C MET A 70 -3.59 3.92 6.08
N LEU A 71 -4.84 4.16 6.45
CA LEU A 71 -5.30 5.43 7.01
C LEU A 71 -4.55 5.75 8.32
N GLN A 72 -4.41 4.76 9.20
CA GLN A 72 -3.73 4.91 10.48
C GLN A 72 -2.23 5.19 10.29
N ALA A 73 -1.55 4.40 9.45
CA ALA A 73 -0.15 4.58 9.10
C ALA A 73 0.07 5.97 8.47
N THR A 74 -0.76 6.35 7.49
CA THR A 74 -0.68 7.64 6.81
C THR A 74 -0.81 8.81 7.80
N LYS A 75 -1.80 8.78 8.70
CA LYS A 75 -1.94 9.82 9.73
C LYS A 75 -0.72 9.90 10.65
N ARG A 76 -0.24 8.76 11.14
CA ARG A 76 0.96 8.68 11.99
C ARG A 76 2.16 9.32 11.30
N TYR A 77 2.40 9.01 10.03
CA TYR A 77 3.56 9.55 9.31
C TYR A 77 3.39 11.02 8.90
N ARG A 78 2.16 11.49 8.68
CA ARG A 78 1.88 12.94 8.49
C ARG A 78 2.23 13.75 9.74
N GLU A 79 1.96 13.24 10.94
CA GLU A 79 2.40 13.88 12.20
C GLU A 79 3.93 14.00 12.29
N LEU A 80 4.68 13.12 11.61
CA LEU A 80 6.14 13.13 11.58
C LEU A 80 6.71 14.01 10.45
N GLY A 81 5.87 14.46 9.52
CA GLY A 81 6.21 15.38 8.43
C GLY A 81 6.06 14.82 7.02
N LEU A 82 5.41 13.66 6.83
CA LEU A 82 4.98 13.22 5.51
C LEU A 82 3.94 14.20 4.95
N ALA A 83 4.05 14.57 3.67
CA ALA A 83 3.14 15.55 3.07
C ALA A 83 1.74 14.95 2.81
N ASN A 84 0.72 15.81 2.66
CA ASN A 84 -0.69 15.39 2.63
C ASN A 84 -1.08 14.69 1.32
N GLU A 85 -0.31 14.92 0.26
CA GLU A 85 -0.43 14.27 -1.03
C GLU A 85 0.07 12.82 -1.01
N TYR A 86 0.77 12.38 0.05
CA TYR A 86 1.23 11.00 0.16
C TYR A 86 0.33 10.14 1.05
N ILE A 87 0.23 8.85 0.69
CA ILE A 87 -0.36 7.77 1.48
C ILE A 87 0.67 6.68 1.71
N VAL A 88 0.67 6.06 2.90
CA VAL A 88 1.58 4.97 3.25
C VAL A 88 0.99 3.63 2.82
N VAL A 89 1.74 2.83 2.07
CA VAL A 89 1.30 1.51 1.59
C VAL A 89 2.04 0.35 2.26
N TYR A 90 3.21 0.61 2.86
CA TYR A 90 3.92 -0.39 3.64
C TYR A 90 4.76 0.28 4.72
N ASP A 91 4.52 -0.05 6.00
CA ASP A 91 5.32 0.43 7.12
C ASP A 91 6.35 -0.60 7.58
N LEU A 92 7.62 -0.28 7.35
CA LEU A 92 8.77 -1.10 7.73
C LEU A 92 9.40 -0.63 9.07
N GLY A 93 8.72 0.28 9.78
CA GLY A 93 9.11 0.81 11.09
C GLY A 93 10.18 1.91 11.02
N GLU A 94 11.32 1.62 10.40
CA GLU A 94 12.41 2.60 10.23
C GLU A 94 12.12 3.59 9.10
N TYR A 95 11.53 3.10 8.02
CA TYR A 95 11.06 3.86 6.87
C TYR A 95 9.72 3.30 6.38
N VAL A 96 9.07 4.04 5.50
CA VAL A 96 7.84 3.62 4.83
C VAL A 96 8.01 3.63 3.34
N LEU A 97 7.19 2.82 2.67
CA LEU A 97 6.86 3.04 1.27
C LEU A 97 5.54 3.79 1.17
N CYS A 98 5.51 4.83 0.35
CA CYS A 98 4.37 5.69 0.14
C CYS A 98 4.13 5.99 -1.34
N MET A 99 2.91 6.36 -1.67
CA MET A 99 2.49 6.75 -3.03
C MET A 99 2.01 8.19 -3.03
N ASP A 100 2.31 8.91 -4.11
CA ASP A 100 1.72 10.22 -4.38
C ASP A 100 0.27 10.04 -4.85
N THR A 101 -0.62 10.94 -4.42
CA THR A 101 -2.05 10.93 -4.75
C THR A 101 -2.51 12.23 -5.38
N SER A 102 -1.57 13.12 -5.70
CA SER A 102 -1.81 14.20 -6.62
C SER A 102 -2.07 13.58 -7.98
N ASP A 103 -3.32 13.67 -8.46
CA ASP A 103 -3.83 13.19 -9.74
C ASP A 103 -2.93 13.62 -10.91
N THR A 104 -1.87 12.83 -11.15
CA THR A 104 -0.72 13.10 -12.01
C THR A 104 -0.21 11.78 -12.56
N GLU A 105 0.62 11.84 -13.59
CA GLU A 105 1.33 10.65 -14.13
C GLU A 105 2.23 9.95 -13.08
N GLU A 106 2.41 10.55 -11.90
CA GLU A 106 3.22 10.00 -10.80
C GLU A 106 2.39 9.26 -9.75
N ASP A 107 1.05 9.23 -9.87
CA ASP A 107 0.15 8.64 -8.88
C ASP A 107 0.40 7.14 -8.63
N SER A 108 1.00 6.45 -9.59
CA SER A 108 1.32 5.03 -9.50
C SER A 108 2.72 4.75 -8.96
N LYS A 109 3.59 5.77 -8.86
CA LYS A 109 4.97 5.59 -8.39
C LYS A 109 5.01 5.36 -6.88
N VAL A 110 6.00 4.59 -6.45
CA VAL A 110 6.24 4.29 -5.03
C VAL A 110 7.55 4.92 -4.59
N TYR A 111 7.52 5.62 -3.46
CA TYR A 111 8.62 6.35 -2.88
C TYR A 111 8.96 5.75 -1.51
N SER A 112 10.24 5.74 -1.14
CA SER A 112 10.63 5.54 0.26
C SER A 112 10.64 6.87 0.98
N TRP A 113 10.15 6.90 2.21
CA TRP A 113 10.22 8.06 3.08
C TRP A 113 10.74 7.65 4.46
N GLU A 114 11.72 8.39 4.97
CA GLU A 114 12.32 8.17 6.28
C GLU A 114 12.27 9.44 7.14
N ARG A 115 12.25 9.26 8.46
CA ARG A 115 12.08 10.36 9.43
C ARG A 115 13.28 11.32 9.46
N THR A 116 14.44 10.85 9.04
CA THR A 116 15.72 11.56 9.01
C THR A 116 15.81 12.53 7.85
N SER A 117 15.60 12.05 6.62
CA SER A 117 15.62 12.90 5.42
C SER A 117 14.37 13.77 5.29
N LYS A 118 13.21 13.24 5.74
CA LYS A 118 11.86 13.78 5.53
C LYS A 118 11.54 14.09 4.08
N LYS A 119 12.20 13.42 3.15
CA LYS A 119 12.03 13.60 1.71
C LYS A 119 11.66 12.26 1.08
N PRO A 120 10.57 12.21 0.30
CA PRO A 120 10.28 11.06 -0.54
C PRO A 120 11.39 10.86 -1.57
N GLU A 121 11.85 9.62 -1.73
CA GLU A 121 12.82 9.21 -2.73
C GLU A 121 12.18 8.14 -3.60
N LEU A 122 12.18 8.33 -4.93
CA LEU A 122 11.57 7.39 -5.87
C LEU A 122 12.22 6.02 -5.78
N ARG A 123 11.42 4.96 -5.67
CA ARG A 123 11.89 3.56 -5.60
C ARG A 123 11.36 2.70 -6.74
N TYR A 124 10.08 2.83 -7.07
CA TYR A 124 9.43 2.05 -8.12
C TYR A 124 8.57 2.94 -9.00
N ASP A 125 8.53 2.62 -10.29
CA ASP A 125 7.73 3.35 -11.27
C ASP A 125 6.24 2.98 -11.21
N SER A 126 5.89 1.88 -10.55
CA SER A 126 4.51 1.46 -10.32
C SER A 126 4.33 0.71 -8.99
N PHE A 127 3.07 0.63 -8.51
CA PHE A 127 2.70 -0.18 -7.34
C PHE A 127 2.88 -1.67 -7.61
N ASP A 128 2.56 -2.13 -8.83
CA ASP A 128 2.75 -3.53 -9.22
C ASP A 128 4.25 -3.90 -9.24
N ASP A 129 5.15 -3.02 -9.71
CA ASP A 129 6.61 -3.28 -9.66
C ASP A 129 7.11 -3.42 -8.22
N PHE A 130 6.62 -2.56 -7.33
CA PHE A 130 6.90 -2.64 -5.89
C PHE A 130 6.45 -3.99 -5.31
N LEU A 131 5.19 -4.39 -5.54
CA LEU A 131 4.67 -5.65 -5.02
C LEU A 131 5.42 -6.86 -5.57
N GLU A 132 5.71 -6.87 -6.87
CA GLU A 132 6.41 -7.97 -7.52
C GLU A 132 7.81 -8.15 -6.92
N ASP A 133 8.55 -7.07 -6.71
CA ASP A 133 9.91 -7.10 -6.15
C ASP A 133 9.90 -7.61 -4.69
N TYR A 134 9.08 -7.00 -3.83
CA TYR A 134 9.01 -7.39 -2.41
C TYR A 134 8.47 -8.82 -2.21
N PHE A 135 7.47 -9.23 -2.99
CA PHE A 135 6.98 -10.60 -2.92
C PHE A 135 8.01 -11.60 -3.44
N GLN A 136 8.72 -11.28 -4.52
CA GLN A 136 9.78 -12.16 -5.02
C GLN A 136 10.92 -12.30 -3.99
N GLU A 137 11.37 -11.19 -3.38
CA GLU A 137 12.39 -11.22 -2.34
C GLU A 137 11.94 -12.05 -1.13
N ALA A 138 10.69 -11.89 -0.70
CA ALA A 138 10.15 -12.65 0.42
C ALA A 138 10.04 -14.15 0.09
N ILE A 139 9.58 -14.51 -1.11
CA ILE A 139 9.52 -15.90 -1.59
C ILE A 139 10.91 -16.53 -1.66
N ASP A 140 11.91 -15.81 -2.15
CA ASP A 140 13.28 -16.31 -2.28
C ASP A 140 13.94 -16.59 -0.91
N ASN A 141 13.41 -15.98 0.16
CA ASN A 141 13.88 -16.10 1.54
C ASN A 141 12.92 -16.88 2.47
N TYR A 142 11.82 -17.44 1.94
CA TYR A 142 10.79 -18.16 2.72
C TYR A 142 11.22 -19.57 3.13
#